data_AF-A0A7X8DWG2-F1
#
_entry.id   AF-A0A7X8DWG2-F1
#
_cell.length_a   1.000
_cell.length_b   1.000
_cell.length_c   1.000
_cell.angle_alpha   90.00
_cell.angle_beta   90.00
_cell.angle_gamma   90.00
#
_symmetry.space_group_name_H-M   'P 1'
#
loop_
_entity.id
_entity.type
_entity.pdbx_description
1 polymer ?
#
loop_
_entity_poly.entity_id
_entity_poly.type
_entity_poly.pdbx_seq_one_letter_code
_entity_poly.pdbx_strand_id
1 'polypeptide(L)'
;MIIELQGGYYDNRKSKGVFNSTNKQRQSLPEEFKYVLFPTEHMEYELNYAGKIRKEDLIANEDGVFPVPLQIEKFFNKESLSSSDDLEWINMIVFGDNLQFLKTVYENKDPLIKDKVKGRVKLIYIDIILQRLIQFNDNKKCCA
;
A
#
# COMPACT_ATOMS: atom_id res chain seq x y z
N MET A 1 6.81 -5.05 17.74
CA MET A 1 6.01 -4.54 16.61
C MET A 1 4.59 -5.08 16.75
N ILE A 2 3.69 -4.27 17.31
CA ILE A 2 2.27 -4.61 17.42
C ILE A 2 1.65 -4.23 16.07
N ILE A 3 1.27 -5.23 15.28
CA ILE A 3 0.43 -5.03 14.11
C ILE A 3 -0.99 -4.90 14.67
N GLU A 4 -1.47 -3.68 14.85
CA GLU A 4 -2.90 -3.45 15.07
C GLU A 4 -3.62 -3.69 13.75
N LEU A 5 -4.17 -4.90 13.59
CA LEU A 5 -5.32 -5.05 12.71
C LEU A 5 -6.41 -4.17 13.31
N GLN A 6 -6.65 -2.98 12.75
CA GLN A 6 -7.83 -2.20 13.06
C GLN A 6 -9.07 -2.85 12.43
N GLY A 7 -9.34 -4.09 12.81
CA GLY A 7 -10.72 -4.50 13.00
C GLY A 7 -11.14 -3.85 14.31
N GLY A 8 -12.07 -2.90 14.24
CA GLY A 8 -12.69 -2.33 15.44
C GLY A 8 -13.22 -3.48 16.31
N TYR A 9 -12.48 -3.84 17.36
CA TYR A 9 -12.92 -4.81 18.33
C TYR A 9 -13.96 -4.12 19.22
N TYR A 10 -15.24 -4.29 18.89
CA TYR A 10 -16.30 -4.03 19.83
C TYR A 10 -16.20 -5.07 20.95
N ASP A 11 -15.71 -4.63 22.12
CA ASP A 11 -15.69 -5.44 23.33
C ASP A 11 -17.13 -5.67 23.82
N ASN A 12 -17.68 -6.84 23.47
CA ASN A 12 -18.96 -7.34 23.97
C ASN A 12 -19.01 -7.50 25.51
N ARG A 13 -17.95 -7.18 26.24
CA ARG A 13 -17.98 -7.08 27.71
C ARG A 13 -18.40 -5.72 28.23
N LYS A 14 -18.27 -4.63 27.45
CA LYS A 14 -18.75 -3.29 27.87
C LYS A 14 -20.25 -3.09 27.62
N SER A 15 -20.86 -3.82 26.69
CA SER A 15 -22.33 -3.83 26.49
C SER A 15 -23.07 -4.81 27.40
N LYS A 16 -22.36 -5.60 28.22
CA LYS A 16 -22.99 -6.41 29.29
C LYS A 16 -23.49 -5.57 30.47
N GLY A 17 -23.25 -4.26 30.45
CA GLY A 17 -23.90 -3.32 31.36
C GLY A 17 -25.21 -2.82 30.75
N VAL A 18 -26.32 -3.12 31.42
CA VAL A 18 -27.65 -2.52 31.20
C VAL A 18 -28.50 -3.16 30.08
N PHE A 19 -28.79 -4.46 30.22
CA PHE A 19 -30.14 -4.92 29.85
C PHE A 19 -30.64 -5.94 30.87
N ASN A 20 -30.96 -5.46 32.06
CA ASN A 20 -31.77 -6.23 33.00
C ASN A 20 -33.17 -6.28 32.40
N SER A 21 -33.50 -7.38 31.71
CA SER A 21 -34.86 -7.63 31.24
C SER A 21 -35.77 -7.98 32.42
N THR A 22 -36.14 -7.00 33.24
CA THR A 22 -37.41 -7.08 33.94
C THR A 22 -38.48 -6.71 32.94
N ASN A 23 -39.01 -7.69 32.21
CA ASN A 23 -40.44 -7.72 31.89
C ASN A 23 -40.86 -9.07 31.30
N LYS A 24 -41.87 -9.66 31.94
CA LYS A 24 -42.59 -10.88 31.54
C LYS A 24 -43.41 -10.72 30.24
N GLN A 25 -43.10 -9.73 29.40
CA GLN A 25 -43.80 -9.49 28.13
C GLN A 25 -42.80 -9.36 27.00
N ARG A 26 -42.92 -10.22 25.98
CA ARG A 26 -42.14 -10.22 24.75
C ARG A 26 -42.53 -9.00 23.90
N GLN A 27 -42.03 -7.82 24.25
CA GLN A 27 -42.15 -6.66 23.36
C GLN A 27 -41.12 -6.76 22.24
N SER A 28 -41.53 -6.40 21.02
CA SER A 28 -40.65 -6.34 19.86
C SER A 28 -39.56 -5.30 20.08
N LEU A 29 -38.33 -5.65 19.69
CA LEU A 29 -37.15 -4.80 19.84
C LEU A 29 -37.41 -3.40 19.23
N PRO A 30 -37.18 -2.30 19.96
CA PRO A 30 -37.33 -0.96 19.40
C PRO A 30 -36.38 -0.76 18.23
N GLU A 31 -36.88 -0.17 17.13
CA GLU A 31 -36.16 -0.03 15.86
C GLU A 31 -34.88 0.82 16.00
N GLU A 32 -34.86 1.73 16.97
CA GLU A 32 -33.71 2.56 17.34
C GLU A 32 -32.48 1.73 17.76
N PHE A 33 -32.67 0.55 18.34
CA PHE A 33 -31.56 -0.32 18.78
C PHE A 33 -31.11 -1.30 17.69
N LYS A 34 -31.81 -1.40 16.56
CA LYS A 34 -31.51 -2.37 15.50
C LYS A 34 -30.10 -2.18 14.94
N TYR A 35 -29.69 -0.94 14.71
CA TYR A 35 -28.39 -0.62 14.12
C TYR A 35 -27.23 -0.65 15.14
N VAL A 36 -27.54 -0.54 16.43
CA VAL A 36 -26.57 -0.69 17.52
C VAL A 36 -26.32 -2.17 17.82
N LEU A 37 -27.37 -2.99 17.74
CA LEU A 37 -27.32 -4.43 18.04
C LEU A 37 -26.95 -5.29 16.82
N PHE A 38 -27.29 -4.84 15.61
CA PHE A 38 -26.97 -5.49 14.34
C PHE A 38 -26.33 -4.46 13.38
N PRO A 39 -25.07 -4.05 13.59
CA PRO A 39 -24.35 -3.24 12.63
C PRO A 39 -24.33 -3.96 11.28
N THR A 40 -24.70 -3.29 10.19
CA THR A 40 -24.63 -3.88 8.85
C THR A 40 -23.18 -4.26 8.52
N GLU A 41 -22.94 -5.54 8.27
CA GLU A 41 -21.64 -6.21 8.15
C GLU A 41 -20.85 -5.88 6.87
N HIS A 42 -20.88 -4.64 6.38
CA HIS A 42 -19.99 -4.24 5.29
C HIS A 42 -18.62 -3.91 5.87
N MET A 43 -17.85 -4.95 6.19
CA MET A 43 -16.50 -4.86 6.72
C MET A 43 -15.49 -5.07 5.60
N GLU A 44 -14.84 -3.99 5.15
CA GLU A 44 -13.67 -4.07 4.29
C GLU A 44 -12.43 -4.16 5.18
N TYR A 45 -11.69 -5.28 5.11
CA TYR A 45 -10.48 -5.47 5.90
C TYR A 45 -9.33 -4.67 5.32
N GLU A 46 -8.77 -3.72 6.08
CA GLU A 46 -7.55 -3.00 5.73
C GLU A 46 -6.44 -3.24 6.75
N LEU A 47 -5.21 -3.49 6.26
CA LEU A 47 -4.01 -3.56 7.10
C LEU A 47 -3.45 -2.15 7.31
N ASN A 48 -3.54 -1.61 8.51
CA ASN A 48 -2.98 -0.30 8.88
C ASN A 48 -1.82 -0.46 9.89
N TYR A 49 -0.80 0.35 9.72
CA TYR A 49 0.36 0.40 10.61
C TYR A 49 0.94 1.82 10.64
N ALA A 50 1.68 2.15 11.70
CA ALA A 50 2.27 3.47 11.87
C ALA A 50 3.22 3.80 10.72
N GLY A 51 3.06 4.99 10.12
CA GLY A 51 3.88 5.43 8.98
C GLY A 51 3.49 4.83 7.63
N LYS A 52 2.39 4.06 7.54
CA LYS A 52 1.81 3.68 6.25
C LYS A 52 1.27 4.92 5.55
N ILE A 53 1.87 5.26 4.40
CA ILE A 53 1.40 6.36 3.54
C ILE A 53 0.14 5.88 2.80
N ARG A 54 -0.86 6.75 2.68
CA ARG A 54 -2.07 6.44 1.91
C ARG A 54 -1.75 6.41 0.41
N LYS A 55 -2.50 5.63 -0.35
CA LYS A 55 -2.29 5.52 -1.80
C LYS A 55 -2.51 6.85 -2.51
N GLU A 56 -3.51 7.61 -2.06
CA GLU A 56 -3.88 8.90 -2.60
C GLU A 56 -2.73 9.90 -2.42
N ASP A 57 -2.14 9.92 -1.23
CA ASP A 57 -1.01 10.79 -0.88
C ASP A 57 0.22 10.48 -1.75
N LEU A 58 0.48 9.19 -2.06
CA LEU A 58 1.54 8.78 -3.00
C LEU A 58 1.29 9.28 -4.43
N ILE A 59 0.05 9.19 -4.91
CA ILE A 59 -0.35 9.65 -6.26
C ILE A 59 -0.33 11.18 -6.35
N ALA A 60 -0.68 11.86 -5.25
CA ALA A 60 -0.66 13.31 -5.13
C ALA A 60 0.76 13.88 -4.92
N ASN A 61 1.78 13.02 -4.77
CA ASN A 61 3.17 13.40 -4.46
C ASN A 61 3.32 14.17 -3.13
N GLU A 62 2.46 13.88 -2.14
CA GLU A 62 2.57 14.44 -0.79
C GLU A 62 3.71 13.81 0.03
N ASP A 63 4.27 12.70 -0.45
CA ASP A 63 5.47 12.03 0.08
C ASP A 63 6.78 12.79 -0.22
N GLY A 64 6.73 13.87 -1.00
CA GLY A 64 7.88 14.68 -1.38
C GLY A 64 8.77 14.06 -2.46
N VAL A 65 8.38 12.92 -3.04
CA VAL A 65 9.10 12.28 -4.14
C VAL A 65 8.41 12.64 -5.45
N PHE A 66 9.12 13.35 -6.33
CA PHE A 66 8.56 13.82 -7.59
C PHE A 66 9.11 13.03 -8.78
N PRO A 67 8.27 12.77 -9.80
CA PRO A 67 8.72 12.18 -11.06
C PRO A 67 9.76 13.09 -11.70
N VAL A 68 10.85 12.49 -12.19
CA VAL A 68 11.98 13.19 -12.81
C VAL A 68 12.23 12.62 -14.21
N PRO A 69 12.55 13.48 -15.20
CA PRO A 69 12.86 13.04 -16.57
C PRO A 69 14.10 12.15 -16.61
N LEU A 70 14.07 11.16 -17.49
CA LEU A 70 15.15 10.21 -17.68
C LEU A 70 16.21 10.78 -18.64
N GLN A 71 17.47 10.61 -18.27
CA GLN A 71 18.60 10.95 -19.11
C GLN A 71 19.36 9.69 -19.52
N ILE A 72 19.71 9.59 -20.81
CA ILE A 72 20.54 8.48 -21.31
C ILE A 72 22.00 8.77 -20.96
N GLU A 73 22.57 7.97 -20.05
CA GLU A 73 24.01 8.06 -19.74
C GLU A 73 24.86 7.28 -20.74
N LYS A 74 24.47 6.05 -21.05
CA LYS A 74 25.25 5.14 -21.90
C LYS A 74 24.34 4.24 -22.72
N PHE A 75 24.74 4.05 -23.97
CA PHE A 75 24.08 3.15 -24.90
C PHE A 75 25.05 2.04 -25.31
N PHE A 76 24.65 0.79 -25.12
CA PHE A 76 25.41 -0.38 -25.52
C PHE A 76 24.76 -1.00 -26.76
N ASN A 77 25.58 -1.50 -27.69
CA ASN A 77 25.17 -2.09 -28.99
C ASN A 77 24.74 -1.08 -30.08
N LYS A 78 25.71 -0.48 -30.79
CA LYS A 78 25.49 0.44 -31.92
C LYS A 78 25.31 -0.24 -33.28
N GLU A 79 25.77 -1.49 -33.44
CA GLU A 79 26.04 -2.07 -34.76
C GLU A 79 24.93 -2.99 -35.30
N SER A 80 24.09 -3.57 -34.45
CA SER A 80 23.05 -4.51 -34.89
C SER A 80 21.67 -3.90 -35.17
N LEU A 81 21.54 -2.56 -35.12
CA LEU A 81 20.26 -1.85 -35.28
C LEU A 81 20.04 -1.33 -36.72
N SER A 82 21.01 -1.50 -37.60
CA SER A 82 20.99 -1.02 -38.99
C SER A 82 20.31 -1.99 -39.96
N SER A 83 19.96 -3.18 -39.50
CA SER A 83 19.29 -4.21 -40.29
C SER A 83 18.20 -4.86 -39.46
N SER A 84 16.99 -4.88 -40.01
CA SER A 84 15.77 -5.56 -39.52
C SER A 84 14.87 -4.74 -38.62
N ASP A 85 13.58 -4.81 -38.92
CA ASP A 85 12.43 -4.11 -38.34
C ASP A 85 12.14 -4.46 -36.86
N ASP A 86 13.14 -4.90 -36.10
CA ASP A 86 13.02 -5.47 -34.74
C ASP A 86 13.34 -4.44 -33.63
N LEU A 87 13.05 -3.15 -33.88
CA LEU A 87 13.28 -2.04 -32.94
C LEU A 87 12.29 -1.98 -31.76
N GLU A 88 11.38 -2.94 -31.62
CA GLU A 88 10.26 -2.84 -30.66
C GLU A 88 10.69 -3.08 -29.20
N TRP A 89 11.73 -3.89 -28.97
CA TRP A 89 12.22 -4.26 -27.64
C TRP A 89 13.58 -3.62 -27.35
N ILE A 90 13.71 -2.95 -26.19
CA ILE A 90 14.99 -2.47 -25.67
C ILE A 90 15.14 -2.86 -24.20
N ASN A 91 16.33 -3.27 -23.81
CA ASN A 91 16.69 -3.47 -22.40
C ASN A 91 17.12 -2.13 -21.80
N MET A 92 16.58 -1.79 -20.63
CA MET A 92 16.91 -0.56 -19.92
C MET A 92 17.49 -0.90 -18.54
N ILE A 93 18.57 -0.21 -18.18
CA ILE A 93 19.11 -0.19 -16.82
C ILE A 93 18.96 1.25 -16.34
N VAL A 94 18.24 1.43 -15.22
CA VAL A 94 17.94 2.76 -14.67
C VAL A 94 18.64 2.90 -13.34
N PHE A 95 19.35 4.01 -13.16
CA PHE A 95 20.01 4.36 -11.92
C PHE A 95 19.20 5.45 -11.20
N GLY A 96 18.99 5.28 -9.90
CA GLY A 96 18.27 6.23 -9.07
C GLY A 96 17.42 5.55 -8.01
N ASP A 97 16.50 6.32 -7.42
CA ASP A 97 15.51 5.80 -6.49
C ASP A 97 14.39 5.05 -7.25
N ASN A 98 13.99 3.90 -6.71
CA ASN A 98 13.00 3.03 -7.36
C ASN A 98 11.61 3.67 -7.36
N LEU A 99 11.20 4.31 -6.25
CA LEU A 99 9.88 4.93 -6.15
C LEU A 99 9.77 6.10 -7.12
N GLN A 100 10.82 6.91 -7.20
CA GLN A 100 10.91 8.03 -8.13
C GLN A 100 10.76 7.56 -9.59
N PHE A 101 11.49 6.50 -9.98
CA PHE A 101 11.39 5.93 -11.33
C PHE A 101 9.99 5.40 -11.63
N LEU A 102 9.40 4.65 -10.70
CA LEU A 102 8.05 4.10 -10.86
C LEU A 102 7.00 5.21 -10.99
N LYS A 103 7.17 6.35 -10.32
CA LYS A 103 6.32 7.54 -10.52
C LYS A 103 6.47 8.12 -11.93
N THR A 104 7.69 8.24 -12.45
CA THR A 104 7.90 8.68 -13.84
C THR A 104 7.24 7.74 -14.85
N VAL A 105 7.33 6.42 -14.63
CA VAL A 105 6.62 5.40 -15.42
C VAL A 105 5.11 5.54 -15.32
N TYR A 106 4.60 5.83 -14.12
CA TYR A 106 3.16 6.04 -13.90
C TYR A 106 2.64 7.29 -14.62
N GLU A 107 3.38 8.40 -14.60
CA GLU A 107 3.02 9.62 -15.31
C GLU A 107 2.99 9.44 -16.83
N ASN A 108 3.88 8.58 -17.37
CA ASN A 108 3.91 8.21 -18.78
C ASN A 108 4.08 9.43 -19.73
N LYS A 109 4.78 10.47 -19.27
CA LYS A 109 5.03 11.70 -20.04
C LYS A 109 6.34 11.64 -20.82
N ASP A 110 7.35 10.96 -20.27
CA ASP A 110 8.71 10.97 -20.79
C ASP A 110 8.81 10.20 -22.12
N PRO A 111 9.36 10.80 -23.20
CA PRO A 111 9.41 10.19 -24.53
C PRO A 111 10.14 8.84 -24.59
N LEU A 112 11.06 8.56 -23.66
CA LEU A 112 11.82 7.31 -23.66
C LEU A 112 10.96 6.11 -23.30
N ILE A 113 10.05 6.28 -22.34
CA ILE A 113 9.24 5.22 -21.73
C ILE A 113 7.75 5.31 -22.06
N LYS A 114 7.31 6.42 -22.63
CA LYS A 114 5.90 6.70 -22.96
C LYS A 114 5.28 5.56 -23.76
N ASP A 115 4.17 5.04 -23.27
CA ASP A 115 3.34 3.98 -23.85
C ASP A 115 4.03 2.62 -24.07
N LYS A 116 5.29 2.49 -23.61
CA LYS A 116 6.10 1.27 -23.73
C LYS A 116 6.07 0.43 -22.47
N VAL A 117 6.07 1.05 -21.29
CA VAL A 117 6.19 0.33 -20.00
C VAL A 117 4.84 0.21 -19.28
N LYS A 118 4.09 1.33 -19.16
CA LYS A 118 2.83 1.36 -18.41
C LYS A 118 1.81 0.39 -19.03
N GLY A 119 1.34 -0.58 -18.23
CA GLY A 119 0.36 -1.58 -18.66
C GLY A 119 0.90 -2.73 -19.52
N ARG A 120 2.21 -2.76 -19.82
CA ARG A 120 2.83 -3.82 -20.64
C ARG A 120 3.73 -4.78 -19.86
N VAL A 121 3.85 -4.59 -18.55
CA VAL A 121 4.70 -5.43 -17.68
C VAL A 121 4.04 -6.79 -17.45
N LYS A 122 4.73 -7.87 -17.82
CA LYS A 122 4.25 -9.26 -17.65
C LYS A 122 4.73 -9.91 -16.35
N LEU A 123 5.93 -9.57 -15.91
CA LEU A 123 6.58 -10.18 -14.75
C LEU A 123 7.39 -9.12 -14.02
N ILE A 124 7.30 -9.13 -12.70
CA ILE A 124 8.10 -8.30 -11.81
C ILE A 124 8.80 -9.24 -10.82
N TYR A 125 10.13 -9.19 -10.78
CA TYR A 125 10.93 -9.87 -9.78
C TYR A 125 11.59 -8.81 -8.89
N ILE A 126 11.38 -8.93 -7.57
CA ILE A 126 11.96 -8.04 -6.57
C ILE A 126 12.58 -8.92 -5.48
N ASP A 127 13.89 -8.84 -5.33
CA ASP A 127 14.62 -9.46 -4.22
C ASP A 127 14.83 -8.42 -3.12
N ILE A 128 13.78 -8.19 -2.32
CA ILE A 128 13.86 -7.31 -1.15
C ILE A 128 14.57 -8.01 0.00
N ILE A 129 15.40 -7.26 0.73
CA ILE A 129 16.00 -7.76 1.98
C ILE A 129 14.87 -8.09 2.96
N LEU A 130 14.81 -9.34 3.41
CA LEU A 130 13.93 -9.74 4.49
C LEU A 130 14.39 -9.08 5.79
N GLN A 131 13.55 -8.23 6.40
CA GLN A 131 13.75 -7.71 7.75
C GLN A 131 13.58 -8.83 8.79
N ARG A 132 14.56 -9.74 8.86
CA ARG A 132 14.69 -10.67 9.96
C ARG A 132 15.74 -10.10 10.92
N LEU A 133 15.27 -9.57 12.05
CA LEU A 133 16.06 -9.25 13.25
C LEU A 133 17.01 -8.03 13.20
N ILE A 134 16.51 -6.83 12.89
CA ILE A 134 17.24 -5.59 13.26
C ILE A 134 16.70 -4.95 14.57
N GLN A 135 15.56 -5.39 15.13
CA GLN A 135 15.02 -4.77 16.36
C GLN A 135 14.39 -5.77 17.36
N PHE A 136 15.22 -6.56 18.03
CA PHE A 136 14.87 -7.09 19.36
C PHE A 136 15.98 -6.75 20.37
N ASN A 137 16.39 -5.48 20.38
CA ASN A 137 17.23 -4.98 21.46
C ASN A 137 16.79 -3.57 21.84
N ASP A 138 15.54 -3.45 22.30
CA ASP A 138 15.13 -2.31 23.10
C ASP A 138 15.69 -2.50 24.51
N ASN A 139 16.72 -1.72 24.76
CA ASN A 139 17.51 -1.69 25.97
C ASN A 139 16.64 -1.60 27.23
N LYS A 140 17.04 -2.40 28.22
CA LYS A 140 16.80 -2.17 29.64
C LYS A 140 17.11 -0.71 30.00
N LYS A 141 16.07 0.10 30.16
CA LYS A 141 16.03 1.20 31.14
C LYS A 141 14.64 1.23 31.75
N CYS A 142 14.39 0.34 32.70
CA CYS A 142 13.36 0.58 33.69
C CYS A 142 13.93 1.59 34.69
N CYS A 143 13.26 2.72 34.79
CA CYS A 143 13.44 3.70 35.84
C CYS A 143 13.17 3.06 37.21
N ALA A 144 14.01 3.39 38.18
CA ALA A 144 13.62 3.64 39.57
C ALA A 144 14.47 4.81 40.05
#